data_AF-A0A1T3C745-F1
#
_entry.id   AF-A0A1T3C745-F1
#
_cell.length_a   1.000
_cell.length_b   1.000
_cell.length_c   1.000
_cell.angle_alpha   90.00
_cell.angle_beta   90.00
_cell.angle_gamma   90.00
#
_symmetry.space_group_name_H-M   'P 1'
#
loop_
_entity.id
_entity.type
_entity.pdbx_description
1 polymer ?
#
loop_
_entity_poly.entity_id
_entity_poly.type
_entity_poly.pdbx_seq_one_letter_code
_entity_poly.pdbx_strand_id
1 'polypeptide(L)'
;MPGAPGASSRGRGGKFRKFTRGGGKHFSRNLQPLDSEGNAVSMWGEDAQRNEDEEDSEEESEEESEEEEEAGQAPATASGEANREDRKAQKKARKEAAIARQKNRVVEVGDLPSSDDEESDAELPANPNHSSSARKQATKAPADVEAITEGVKKLPASRREREAAEAAAAKERYMKLHAEGKTDEAKADIARLKVIRAQREADAARRRAEQEEKEEREKERRAEIEAREAKLRALAAAPSKKTSKKK
;
A
#
# COMPACT_ATOMS: atom_id res chain seq x y z
N MET A 1 -51.28 28.95 -14.37
CA MET A 1 -52.60 28.73 -14.99
C MET A 1 -52.42 28.55 -16.50
N PRO A 2 -53.22 27.68 -17.13
CA PRO A 2 -52.86 26.85 -18.29
C PRO A 2 -53.35 27.42 -19.61
N GLY A 3 -52.81 26.90 -20.73
CA GLY A 3 -53.32 27.18 -22.07
C GLY A 3 -52.72 26.24 -23.11
N ALA A 4 -53.21 25.00 -23.15
CA ALA A 4 -52.86 24.01 -24.16
C ALA A 4 -53.40 24.40 -25.55
N PRO A 5 -52.67 24.13 -26.64
CA PRO A 5 -53.30 23.96 -27.94
C PRO A 5 -53.45 22.48 -28.29
N GLY A 6 -54.70 22.03 -28.23
CA GLY A 6 -55.33 21.34 -29.36
C GLY A 6 -54.93 19.89 -29.62
N ALA A 7 -55.62 18.96 -28.97
CA ALA A 7 -55.82 17.63 -29.49
C ALA A 7 -56.78 17.66 -30.69
N SER A 8 -56.27 17.56 -31.91
CA SER A 8 -57.08 17.17 -33.08
C SER A 8 -56.26 16.47 -34.16
N SER A 9 -56.02 15.17 -33.99
CA SER A 9 -55.98 14.27 -35.15
C SER A 9 -56.48 12.88 -34.77
N ARG A 10 -57.81 12.74 -34.82
CA ARG A 10 -58.50 11.46 -34.99
C ARG A 10 -58.18 10.94 -36.40
N GLY A 11 -56.99 10.36 -36.59
CA GLY A 11 -56.56 9.98 -37.93
C GLY A 11 -55.44 8.95 -37.97
N ARG A 12 -55.83 7.70 -38.24
CA ARG A 12 -55.00 6.59 -38.72
C ARG A 12 -53.99 5.98 -37.73
N GLY A 13 -54.54 5.24 -36.77
CA GLY A 13 -53.87 4.03 -36.30
C GLY A 13 -53.75 3.03 -37.46
N GLY A 14 -52.54 2.85 -37.98
CA GLY A 14 -52.28 1.92 -39.08
C GLY A 14 -51.06 2.34 -39.90
N LYS A 15 -49.98 1.57 -39.77
CA LYS A 15 -48.78 1.53 -40.64
C LYS A 15 -47.88 2.77 -40.76
N PHE A 16 -48.28 3.97 -40.31
CA PHE A 16 -47.42 5.16 -40.35
C PHE A 16 -47.02 5.76 -38.99
N ARG A 17 -47.43 5.14 -37.87
CA ARG A 17 -46.85 5.46 -36.56
C ARG A 17 -45.49 4.77 -36.46
N LYS A 18 -44.43 5.50 -36.80
CA LYS A 18 -43.07 5.15 -36.37
C LYS A 18 -43.12 4.97 -34.85
N PHE A 19 -42.81 3.77 -34.37
CA PHE A 19 -42.64 3.53 -32.95
C PHE A 19 -41.50 4.42 -32.50
N THR A 20 -41.81 5.50 -31.80
CA THR A 20 -40.80 6.22 -31.02
C THR A 20 -40.38 5.25 -29.93
N ARG A 21 -39.29 4.49 -30.18
CA ARG A 21 -38.58 3.76 -29.13
C ARG A 21 -38.30 4.79 -28.05
N GLY A 22 -38.89 4.58 -26.87
CA GLY A 22 -38.85 5.54 -25.77
C GLY A 22 -37.43 6.05 -25.56
N GLY A 23 -37.30 7.36 -25.36
CA GLY A 23 -36.02 8.03 -25.14
C GLY A 23 -35.19 7.27 -24.12
N GLY A 24 -33.90 7.10 -24.42
CA GLY A 24 -33.00 6.27 -23.64
C GLY A 24 -33.01 6.67 -22.16
N LYS A 25 -33.01 5.68 -21.28
CA LYS A 25 -32.88 5.90 -19.83
C LYS A 25 -31.52 6.56 -19.58
N HIS A 26 -31.52 7.79 -19.07
CA HIS A 26 -30.30 8.52 -18.74
C HIS A 26 -29.78 8.05 -17.39
N PHE A 27 -29.04 6.94 -17.39
CA PHE A 27 -28.41 6.44 -16.18
C PHE A 27 -27.39 7.45 -15.64
N SER A 28 -26.70 8.21 -16.48
CA SER A 28 -25.65 9.18 -16.08
C SER A 28 -26.12 10.45 -15.37
N ARG A 29 -27.43 10.74 -15.31
CA ARG A 29 -27.93 12.04 -14.83
C ARG A 29 -28.11 12.10 -13.31
N ASN A 30 -28.20 10.94 -12.65
CA ASN A 30 -28.41 10.81 -11.20
C ASN A 30 -27.36 9.88 -10.54
N LEU A 31 -26.14 9.81 -11.09
CA LEU A 31 -25.05 9.03 -10.47
C LEU A 31 -24.35 9.76 -9.32
N GLN A 32 -24.55 11.08 -9.21
CA GLN A 32 -23.95 11.88 -8.14
C GLN A 32 -24.91 11.89 -6.94
N PRO A 33 -24.40 11.79 -5.69
CA PRO A 33 -25.23 11.96 -4.51
C PRO A 33 -25.84 13.37 -4.50
N LEU A 34 -27.11 13.45 -4.15
CA LEU A 34 -27.84 14.71 -4.05
C LEU A 34 -28.12 14.99 -2.57
N ASP A 35 -28.04 16.25 -2.18
CA ASP A 35 -28.47 16.70 -0.86
C ASP A 35 -30.02 16.67 -0.76
N SER A 36 -30.55 16.84 0.45
CA SER A 36 -31.97 17.04 0.78
C SER A 36 -32.65 18.12 -0.07
N GLU A 37 -31.90 19.10 -0.57
CA GLU A 37 -32.37 20.16 -1.47
C GLU A 37 -32.22 19.83 -2.97
N GLY A 38 -31.73 18.65 -3.33
CA GLY A 38 -31.62 18.17 -4.72
C GLY A 38 -30.42 18.71 -5.51
N ASN A 39 -29.46 19.35 -4.84
CA ASN A 39 -28.20 19.83 -5.43
C ASN A 39 -27.17 18.70 -5.49
N ALA A 40 -26.33 18.69 -6.53
CA ALA A 40 -25.29 17.67 -6.68
C ALA A 40 -24.15 17.90 -5.67
N VAL A 41 -23.98 16.93 -4.76
CA VAL A 41 -22.91 16.93 -3.76
C VAL A 41 -21.70 16.21 -4.35
N SER A 42 -20.54 16.85 -4.27
CA SER A 42 -19.28 16.20 -4.64
C SER A 42 -18.90 15.21 -3.55
N MET A 43 -18.65 13.95 -3.90
CA MET A 43 -18.18 12.89 -2.98
C MET A 43 -16.84 13.19 -2.29
N TRP A 44 -16.17 14.27 -2.68
CA TRP A 44 -14.85 14.70 -2.18
C TRP A 44 -14.87 16.17 -1.73
N GLY A 45 -16.05 16.80 -1.65
CA GLY A 45 -16.21 18.17 -1.16
C GLY A 45 -16.37 18.20 0.36
N GLU A 46 -16.12 19.36 0.96
CA GLU A 46 -16.18 19.56 2.43
C GLU A 46 -17.57 19.22 3.01
N ASP A 47 -18.66 19.42 2.25
CA ASP A 47 -20.03 19.06 2.67
C ASP A 47 -20.29 17.54 2.76
N ALA A 48 -19.50 16.70 2.07
CA ALA A 48 -19.61 15.25 2.16
C ALA A 48 -19.02 14.72 3.46
N GLN A 49 -17.95 15.35 3.96
CA GLN A 49 -17.32 14.97 5.24
C GLN A 49 -18.23 15.33 6.42
N ARG A 50 -18.96 16.45 6.32
CA ARG A 50 -19.86 16.91 7.39
C ARG A 50 -21.10 16.02 7.61
N ASN A 51 -21.57 15.31 6.59
CA ASN A 51 -22.71 14.38 6.73
C ASN A 51 -22.30 13.02 7.36
N GLU A 52 -21.04 12.58 7.22
CA GLU A 52 -20.55 11.36 7.87
C GLU A 52 -20.42 11.53 9.39
N ASP A 53 -20.13 12.74 9.88
CA ASP A 53 -19.96 13.01 11.32
C ASP A 53 -21.28 13.07 12.12
N GLU A 54 -22.46 13.18 11.48
CA GLU A 54 -23.76 13.28 12.19
C GLU A 54 -24.50 11.93 12.37
N GLU A 55 -24.05 10.83 11.73
CA GLU A 55 -24.72 9.51 11.81
C GLU A 55 -23.96 8.46 12.66
N ASP A 56 -22.69 8.70 13.02
CA ASP A 56 -21.82 7.76 13.75
C ASP A 56 -21.67 8.13 15.24
N SER A 57 -22.77 8.28 15.98
CA SER A 57 -22.71 8.57 17.43
C SER A 57 -23.75 7.86 18.31
N GLU A 58 -24.43 6.82 17.83
CA GLU A 58 -25.30 5.98 18.68
C GLU A 58 -25.27 4.51 18.25
N GLU A 59 -24.31 3.70 18.73
CA GLU A 59 -24.57 2.36 19.33
C GLU A 59 -23.29 1.72 19.91
N GLU A 60 -23.26 1.57 21.23
CA GLU A 60 -22.30 0.81 22.05
C GLU A 60 -22.88 -0.59 22.31
N SER A 61 -22.12 -1.68 22.10
CA SER A 61 -22.36 -2.96 22.80
C SER A 61 -21.16 -3.93 22.72
N GLU A 62 -20.70 -4.38 23.89
CA GLU A 62 -19.67 -5.38 24.15
C GLU A 62 -20.17 -6.84 23.95
N GLU A 63 -19.32 -7.79 23.52
CA GLU A 63 -19.05 -9.07 24.23
C GLU A 63 -18.04 -10.01 23.51
N GLU A 64 -17.43 -10.86 24.33
CA GLU A 64 -16.31 -11.81 24.22
C GLU A 64 -16.66 -13.18 23.59
N SER A 65 -15.70 -13.90 22.99
CA SER A 65 -15.40 -15.34 23.22
C SER A 65 -14.73 -16.07 22.02
N GLU A 66 -14.11 -17.23 22.34
CA GLU A 66 -12.93 -17.90 21.77
C GLU A 66 -13.20 -19.04 20.73
N GLU A 67 -12.09 -19.42 20.06
CA GLU A 67 -11.64 -20.77 19.64
C GLU A 67 -12.06 -21.48 18.32
N GLU A 68 -10.99 -21.90 17.60
CA GLU A 68 -10.70 -22.97 16.61
C GLU A 68 -11.56 -23.33 15.36
N GLU A 69 -10.82 -23.27 14.23
CA GLU A 69 -10.60 -24.26 13.15
C GLU A 69 -11.65 -24.64 12.07
N GLU A 70 -11.06 -24.79 10.89
CA GLU A 70 -11.46 -25.53 9.68
C GLU A 70 -12.47 -24.95 8.66
N ALA A 71 -11.86 -24.58 7.52
CA ALA A 71 -12.33 -24.67 6.13
C ALA A 71 -13.69 -24.08 5.72
N GLY A 72 -13.56 -22.96 5.00
CA GLY A 72 -14.25 -22.80 3.72
C GLY A 72 -15.67 -22.25 3.80
N GLN A 73 -15.79 -20.92 3.87
CA GLN A 73 -16.65 -20.07 3.04
C GLN A 73 -16.58 -18.66 3.62
N ALA A 74 -16.17 -17.67 2.83
CA ALA A 74 -16.03 -16.29 3.29
C ALA A 74 -17.38 -15.69 3.74
N PRO A 75 -17.37 -14.92 4.83
CA PRO A 75 -18.19 -13.71 4.93
C PRO A 75 -17.30 -12.49 5.11
N ALA A 76 -17.55 -11.48 4.28
CA ALA A 76 -16.86 -10.21 4.27
C ALA A 76 -17.55 -9.23 5.21
N THR A 77 -17.08 -9.12 6.46
CA THR A 77 -17.32 -7.97 7.35
C THR A 77 -16.27 -7.97 8.46
N ALA A 78 -15.87 -6.77 8.90
CA ALA A 78 -14.88 -6.46 9.95
C ALA A 78 -13.39 -6.42 9.52
N SER A 79 -12.97 -5.28 8.95
CA SER A 79 -11.73 -4.60 9.34
C SER A 79 -11.75 -3.18 8.78
N GLY A 80 -12.12 -2.22 9.62
CA GLY A 80 -11.92 -0.80 9.34
C GLY A 80 -10.44 -0.51 9.03
N GLU A 81 -10.25 0.40 8.08
CA GLU A 81 -9.09 1.29 7.99
C GLU A 81 -7.67 0.71 7.79
N ALA A 82 -7.50 -0.40 7.08
CA ALA A 82 -6.24 -0.58 6.36
C ALA A 82 -6.25 0.39 5.16
N ASN A 83 -5.48 1.48 5.23
CA ASN A 83 -5.30 2.45 4.15
C ASN A 83 -5.14 1.71 2.81
N ARG A 84 -5.64 2.26 1.70
CA ARG A 84 -5.52 1.61 0.37
C ARG A 84 -4.07 1.22 0.05
N GLU A 85 -3.11 1.94 0.63
CA GLU A 85 -1.69 1.68 0.56
C GLU A 85 -1.27 0.44 1.36
N ASP A 86 -1.78 0.24 2.57
CA ASP A 86 -1.56 -0.98 3.37
C ASP A 86 -2.13 -2.22 2.68
N ARG A 87 -3.31 -2.12 2.07
CA ARG A 87 -3.87 -3.23 1.27
C ARG A 87 -3.00 -3.56 0.04
N LYS A 88 -2.42 -2.53 -0.60
CA LYS A 88 -1.50 -2.73 -1.74
C LYS A 88 -0.16 -3.30 -1.27
N ALA A 89 0.37 -2.84 -0.15
CA ALA A 89 1.60 -3.34 0.46
C ALA A 89 1.45 -4.80 0.89
N GLN A 90 0.35 -5.16 1.55
CA GLN A 90 0.05 -6.55 1.91
C GLN A 90 -0.10 -7.46 0.69
N LYS A 91 -0.76 -6.98 -0.38
CA LYS A 91 -0.86 -7.74 -1.64
C LYS A 91 0.50 -7.93 -2.32
N LYS A 92 1.38 -6.91 -2.30
CA LYS A 92 2.75 -7.02 -2.82
C LYS A 92 3.59 -7.97 -1.96
N ALA A 93 3.54 -7.84 -0.64
CA ALA A 93 4.23 -8.72 0.30
C ALA A 93 3.80 -10.18 0.15
N ARG A 94 2.50 -10.46 -0.05
CA ARG A 94 2.00 -11.81 -0.33
C ARG A 94 2.54 -12.37 -1.65
N LYS A 95 2.61 -11.55 -2.71
CA LYS A 95 3.18 -11.95 -4.00
C LYS A 95 4.69 -12.20 -3.91
N GLU A 96 5.41 -11.32 -3.24
CA GLU A 96 6.86 -11.45 -3.03
C GLU A 96 7.21 -12.63 -2.14
N ALA A 97 6.41 -12.91 -1.11
CA ALA A 97 6.53 -14.11 -0.29
C ALA A 97 6.25 -15.40 -1.07
N ALA A 98 5.28 -15.39 -2.00
CA ALA A 98 5.03 -16.53 -2.88
C ALA A 98 6.21 -16.76 -3.84
N ILE A 99 6.76 -15.69 -4.43
CA ILE A 99 7.94 -15.76 -5.29
C ILE A 99 9.17 -16.23 -4.49
N ALA A 100 9.35 -15.77 -3.26
CA ALA A 100 10.44 -16.21 -2.39
C ALA A 100 10.28 -17.70 -2.01
N ARG A 101 9.06 -18.16 -1.71
CA ARG A 101 8.77 -19.58 -1.48
C ARG A 101 9.01 -20.43 -2.74
N GLN A 102 8.67 -19.94 -3.92
CA GLN A 102 8.97 -20.61 -5.19
C GLN A 102 10.47 -20.66 -5.49
N LYS A 103 11.21 -19.59 -5.18
CA LYS A 103 12.67 -19.55 -5.34
C LYS A 103 13.41 -20.42 -4.32
N ASN A 104 12.86 -20.52 -3.10
CA ASN A 104 13.41 -21.34 -2.03
C ASN A 104 12.89 -22.79 -2.07
N ARG A 105 11.93 -23.10 -2.95
CA ARG A 105 11.52 -24.49 -3.23
C ARG A 105 12.69 -25.15 -3.94
N VAL A 106 13.47 -25.90 -3.17
CA VAL A 106 14.53 -26.78 -3.67
C VAL A 106 13.84 -27.79 -4.57
N VAL A 107 14.08 -27.67 -5.88
CA VAL A 107 13.50 -28.54 -6.90
C VAL A 107 14.04 -29.95 -6.67
N GLU A 108 13.20 -30.83 -6.13
CA GLU A 108 13.52 -32.26 -6.03
C GLU A 108 13.47 -32.90 -7.42
N VAL A 109 14.23 -33.98 -7.61
CA VAL A 109 14.35 -34.68 -8.90
C VAL A 109 13.01 -35.35 -9.21
N GLY A 110 12.15 -34.66 -9.96
CA GLY A 110 10.79 -35.07 -10.27
C GLY A 110 9.77 -33.92 -10.26
N ASP A 111 10.16 -32.77 -9.70
CA ASP A 111 9.34 -31.55 -9.60
C ASP A 111 9.81 -30.47 -10.58
N LEU A 112 10.56 -30.86 -11.62
CA LEU A 112 10.70 -30.03 -12.81
C LEU A 112 9.29 -29.79 -13.35
N PRO A 113 8.87 -28.54 -13.61
CA PRO A 113 7.70 -28.34 -14.46
C PRO A 113 7.97 -29.12 -15.73
N SER A 114 7.14 -30.14 -16.00
CA SER A 114 7.22 -30.88 -17.25
C SER A 114 7.23 -29.84 -18.37
N SER A 115 8.26 -29.88 -19.22
CA SER A 115 8.37 -29.03 -20.42
C SER A 115 7.33 -29.42 -21.48
N ASP A 116 6.19 -29.95 -21.05
CA ASP A 116 5.06 -30.51 -21.79
C ASP A 116 3.73 -29.79 -21.40
N ASP A 117 3.79 -28.73 -20.59
CA ASP A 117 2.64 -27.82 -20.36
C ASP A 117 2.56 -26.77 -21.50
N GLU A 118 2.75 -27.23 -22.74
CA GLU A 118 2.44 -26.52 -24.00
C GLU A 118 1.35 -27.29 -24.78
N GLU A 119 0.60 -28.20 -24.14
CA GLU A 119 -0.50 -28.95 -24.77
C GLU A 119 -1.89 -28.38 -24.41
N SER A 120 -1.99 -27.33 -23.59
CA SER A 120 -3.30 -26.69 -23.26
C SER A 120 -3.68 -25.50 -24.14
N ASP A 121 -2.94 -25.21 -25.21
CA ASP A 121 -3.29 -24.19 -26.21
C ASP A 121 -4.06 -24.77 -27.42
N ALA A 122 -4.26 -26.10 -27.44
CA ALA A 122 -4.98 -26.80 -28.51
C ALA A 122 -6.52 -26.64 -28.47
N GLU A 123 -7.08 -26.12 -27.37
CA GLU A 123 -8.53 -25.90 -27.19
C GLU A 123 -8.96 -24.43 -27.35
N LEU A 124 -8.03 -23.50 -27.59
CA LEU A 124 -8.36 -22.12 -27.95
C LEU A 124 -8.49 -21.99 -29.48
N PRO A 125 -9.44 -21.19 -30.00
CA PRO A 125 -9.57 -20.99 -31.44
C PRO A 125 -8.25 -20.45 -31.99
N ALA A 126 -7.62 -21.21 -32.88
CA ALA A 126 -6.29 -20.93 -33.42
C ALA A 126 -6.14 -19.47 -33.86
N ASN A 127 -5.44 -18.67 -33.05
CA ASN A 127 -5.12 -17.30 -33.42
C ASN A 127 -4.03 -17.35 -34.51
N PRO A 128 -4.28 -16.83 -35.72
CA PRO A 128 -3.34 -16.91 -36.84
C PRO A 128 -1.97 -16.27 -36.54
N ASN A 129 -1.90 -15.40 -35.53
CA ASN A 129 -0.67 -14.74 -35.07
C ASN A 129 0.22 -15.62 -34.16
N HIS A 130 -0.28 -16.76 -33.66
CA HIS A 130 0.50 -17.71 -32.85
C HIS A 130 1.04 -18.91 -33.64
N SER A 131 0.79 -18.94 -34.95
CA SER A 131 1.28 -20.01 -35.84
C SER A 131 2.81 -20.09 -35.88
N SER A 132 3.34 -21.30 -36.07
CA SER A 132 4.78 -21.55 -36.21
C SER A 132 5.42 -20.79 -37.38
N SER A 133 4.65 -20.47 -38.41
CA SER A 133 5.07 -19.63 -39.55
C SER A 133 5.25 -18.16 -39.15
N ALA A 134 4.42 -17.61 -38.26
CA ALA A 134 4.57 -16.25 -37.74
C ALA A 134 5.84 -16.13 -36.88
N ARG A 135 6.11 -17.14 -36.03
CA ARG A 135 7.35 -17.20 -35.23
C ARG A 135 8.61 -17.19 -36.11
N LYS A 136 8.60 -17.91 -37.25
CA LYS A 136 9.74 -17.95 -38.19
C LYS A 136 10.05 -16.62 -38.88
N GLN A 137 9.06 -15.74 -39.04
CA GLN A 137 9.27 -14.39 -39.60
C GLN A 137 9.92 -13.45 -38.57
N ALA A 138 9.52 -13.55 -37.29
CA ALA A 138 10.10 -12.74 -36.22
C ALA A 138 11.57 -13.10 -35.93
N THR A 139 11.97 -14.36 -36.14
CA THR A 139 13.37 -14.80 -35.93
C THR A 139 14.31 -14.49 -37.09
N LYS A 140 13.78 -14.06 -38.25
CA LYS A 140 14.61 -13.72 -39.41
C LYS A 140 15.02 -12.25 -39.32
N ALA A 141 16.03 -11.96 -38.50
CA ALA A 141 16.61 -10.62 -38.42
C ALA A 141 17.24 -10.23 -39.79
N PRO A 142 16.96 -9.03 -40.33
CA PRO A 142 17.66 -8.56 -41.53
C PRO A 142 19.12 -8.22 -41.17
N ALA A 143 20.08 -8.75 -41.93
CA ALA A 143 21.51 -8.52 -41.71
C ALA A 143 21.97 -7.07 -41.95
N ASP A 144 21.11 -6.20 -42.48
CA ASP A 144 21.44 -4.83 -42.86
C ASP A 144 21.18 -3.78 -41.77
N VAL A 145 20.59 -4.15 -40.63
CA VAL A 145 20.22 -3.17 -39.59
C VAL A 145 21.46 -2.51 -39.01
N GLU A 146 22.56 -3.25 -38.82
CA GLU A 146 23.80 -2.71 -38.25
C GLU A 146 24.45 -1.69 -39.20
N ALA A 147 24.57 -2.01 -40.48
CA ALA A 147 25.11 -1.10 -41.50
C ALA A 147 24.27 0.19 -41.67
N ILE A 148 22.94 0.07 -41.58
CA ILE A 148 22.03 1.22 -41.62
C ILE A 148 22.20 2.09 -40.36
N THR A 149 22.32 1.50 -39.18
CA THR A 149 22.51 2.26 -37.92
C THR A 149 23.85 2.99 -37.86
N GLU A 150 24.92 2.43 -38.45
CA GLU A 150 26.22 3.10 -38.57
C GLU A 150 26.19 4.28 -39.54
N GLY A 151 25.42 4.18 -40.63
CA GLY A 151 25.20 5.30 -41.56
C GLY A 151 24.48 6.48 -40.89
N VAL A 152 23.49 6.20 -40.05
CA VAL A 152 22.73 7.23 -39.32
C VAL A 152 23.58 7.90 -38.24
N LYS A 153 24.46 7.15 -37.54
CA LYS A 153 25.38 7.71 -36.52
C LYS A 153 26.46 8.63 -37.09
N LYS A 154 26.81 8.50 -38.37
CA LYS A 154 27.84 9.31 -39.04
C LYS A 154 27.29 10.63 -39.62
N LEU A 155 25.97 10.82 -39.64
CA LEU A 155 25.36 12.08 -40.05
C LEU A 155 25.48 13.12 -38.92
N PRO A 156 25.74 14.40 -39.25
CA PRO A 156 25.80 15.44 -38.24
C PRO A 156 24.43 15.56 -37.55
N ALA A 157 24.42 15.31 -36.24
CA ALA A 157 23.19 15.31 -35.44
C ALA A 157 22.35 16.56 -35.73
N SER A 158 21.07 16.35 -36.04
CA SER A 158 20.15 17.44 -36.35
C SER A 158 20.04 18.41 -35.17
N ARG A 159 19.67 19.68 -35.40
CA ARG A 159 19.54 20.66 -34.29
C ARG A 159 18.66 20.13 -33.15
N ARG A 160 17.61 19.38 -33.49
CA ARG A 160 16.72 18.71 -32.54
C ARG A 160 17.43 17.63 -31.73
N GLU A 161 18.32 16.86 -32.32
CA GLU A 161 19.10 15.85 -31.61
C GLU A 161 20.14 16.48 -30.67
N ARG A 162 20.72 17.62 -31.05
CA ARG A 162 21.64 18.36 -30.17
C ARG A 162 20.92 18.93 -28.96
N GLU A 163 19.77 19.58 -29.18
CA GLU A 163 18.94 20.10 -28.08
C GLU A 163 18.41 18.96 -27.19
N ALA A 164 18.04 17.81 -27.78
CA ALA A 164 17.62 16.64 -27.00
C ALA A 164 18.77 16.06 -26.16
N ALA A 165 19.99 15.98 -26.72
CA ALA A 165 21.17 15.52 -25.98
C ALA A 165 21.56 16.49 -24.86
N GLU A 166 21.48 17.80 -25.09
CA GLU A 166 21.72 18.83 -24.08
C GLU A 166 20.66 18.80 -22.98
N ALA A 167 19.38 18.61 -23.33
CA ALA A 167 18.30 18.45 -22.36
C ALA A 167 18.47 17.16 -21.52
N ALA A 168 18.94 16.07 -22.13
CA ALA A 168 19.28 14.85 -21.39
C ALA A 168 20.45 15.10 -20.42
N ALA A 169 21.53 15.73 -20.89
CA ALA A 169 22.67 16.08 -20.04
C ALA A 169 22.31 17.04 -18.90
N ALA A 170 21.40 18.00 -19.14
CA ALA A 170 20.90 18.89 -18.10
C ALA A 170 20.08 18.16 -17.03
N LYS A 171 19.23 17.20 -17.44
CA LYS A 171 18.49 16.33 -16.52
C LYS A 171 19.45 15.46 -15.70
N GLU A 172 20.47 14.87 -16.32
CA GLU A 172 21.48 14.08 -15.61
C GLU A 172 22.25 14.92 -14.60
N ARG A 173 22.63 16.16 -14.95
CA ARG A 173 23.26 17.10 -14.02
C ARG A 173 22.35 17.46 -12.86
N TYR A 174 21.07 17.71 -13.13
CA TYR A 174 20.07 17.95 -12.09
C TYR A 174 19.94 16.75 -11.14
N MET A 175 19.80 15.54 -11.69
CA MET A 175 19.70 14.31 -10.90
C MET A 175 20.97 14.08 -10.08
N LYS A 176 22.15 14.36 -10.64
CA LYS A 176 23.42 14.29 -9.93
C LYS A 176 23.47 15.30 -8.77
N LEU A 177 23.10 16.56 -8.99
CA LEU A 177 23.05 17.58 -7.93
C LEU A 177 22.00 17.27 -6.87
N HIS A 178 20.88 16.66 -7.26
CA HIS A 178 19.84 16.22 -6.34
C HIS A 178 20.34 15.06 -5.48
N ALA A 179 21.01 14.08 -6.07
CA ALA A 179 21.66 12.98 -5.34
C ALA A 179 22.77 13.49 -4.41
N GLU A 180 23.51 14.52 -4.81
CA GLU A 180 24.49 15.22 -3.95
C GLU A 180 23.84 16.07 -2.84
N GLY A 181 22.50 16.20 -2.83
CA GLY A 181 21.79 16.98 -1.82
C GLY A 181 21.88 18.50 -2.00
N LYS A 182 22.30 18.97 -3.19
CA LYS A 182 22.55 20.39 -3.46
C LYS A 182 21.33 21.13 -4.02
N THR A 183 20.35 20.42 -4.54
CA THR A 183 19.05 21.01 -4.92
C THR A 183 18.28 21.44 -3.68
N ASP A 184 17.45 22.47 -3.81
CA ASP A 184 16.73 23.03 -2.65
C ASP A 184 15.71 22.02 -2.07
N GLU A 185 15.14 21.17 -2.93
CA GLU A 185 14.33 20.02 -2.54
C GLU A 185 15.12 19.04 -1.65
N ALA A 186 16.30 18.60 -2.10
CA ALA A 186 17.10 17.64 -1.35
C ALA A 186 17.67 18.24 -0.05
N LYS A 187 17.99 19.55 -0.04
CA LYS A 187 18.35 20.27 1.19
C LYS A 187 17.19 20.29 2.18
N ALA A 188 15.97 20.53 1.71
CA ALA A 188 14.78 20.54 2.56
C ALA A 188 14.53 19.15 3.16
N ASP A 189 14.68 18.08 2.38
CA ASP A 189 14.54 16.71 2.89
C ASP A 189 15.64 16.32 3.86
N ILE A 190 16.89 16.72 3.59
CA ILE A 190 17.99 16.56 4.55
C ILE A 190 17.71 17.33 5.85
N ALA A 191 17.16 18.55 5.77
CA ALA A 191 16.80 19.34 6.94
C ALA A 191 15.69 18.65 7.76
N ARG A 192 14.64 18.14 7.11
CA ARG A 192 13.58 17.34 7.75
C ARG A 192 14.16 16.12 8.45
N LEU A 193 15.04 15.37 7.78
CA LEU A 193 15.70 14.20 8.37
C LEU A 193 16.60 14.56 9.57
N LYS A 194 17.28 15.71 9.53
CA LYS A 194 18.06 16.22 10.66
C LYS A 194 17.18 16.53 11.87
N VAL A 195 16.01 17.14 11.66
CA VAL A 195 15.04 17.40 12.74
C VAL A 195 14.60 16.08 13.39
N ILE A 196 14.25 15.07 12.58
CA ILE A 196 13.85 13.76 13.10
C ILE A 196 15.00 13.08 13.87
N ARG A 197 16.24 13.14 13.37
CA ARG A 197 17.40 12.60 14.09
C ARG A 197 17.59 13.32 15.42
N ALA A 198 17.54 14.64 15.44
CA ALA A 198 17.66 15.43 16.67
C ALA A 198 16.56 15.11 17.68
N GLN A 199 15.31 14.92 17.23
CA GLN A 199 14.20 14.50 18.09
C GLN A 199 14.45 13.11 18.67
N ARG A 200 14.85 12.14 17.84
CA ARG A 200 15.16 10.77 18.30
C ARG A 200 16.34 10.74 19.27
N GLU A 201 17.37 11.54 19.03
CA GLU A 201 18.52 11.66 19.92
C GLU A 201 18.13 12.31 21.25
N ALA A 202 17.29 13.36 21.23
CA ALA A 202 16.77 13.98 22.45
C ALA A 202 15.88 13.01 23.25
N ASP A 203 15.01 12.25 22.60
CA ASP A 203 14.17 11.24 23.25
C ASP A 203 15.00 10.08 23.81
N ALA A 204 16.01 9.62 23.05
CA ALA A 204 16.95 8.61 23.52
C ALA A 204 17.77 9.11 24.72
N ALA A 205 18.22 10.37 24.70
CA ALA A 205 18.92 10.99 25.82
C ALA A 205 18.02 11.13 27.04
N ARG A 206 16.75 11.52 26.88
CA ARG A 206 15.76 11.56 27.96
C ARG A 206 15.51 10.18 28.56
N ARG A 207 15.34 9.16 27.72
CA ARG A 207 15.18 7.76 28.18
C ARG A 207 16.41 7.24 28.91
N ARG A 208 17.62 7.57 28.44
CA ARG A 208 18.87 7.19 29.13
C ARG A 208 19.00 7.89 30.47
N ALA A 209 18.72 9.20 30.54
CA ALA A 209 18.75 9.94 31.80
C ALA A 209 17.71 9.40 32.81
N GLU A 210 16.49 9.08 32.35
CA GLU A 210 15.47 8.47 33.21
C GLU A 210 15.85 7.05 33.64
N GLN A 211 16.50 6.26 32.77
CA GLN A 211 17.01 4.94 33.12
C GLN A 211 18.15 5.01 34.13
N GLU A 212 19.10 5.93 33.96
CA GLU A 212 20.20 6.14 34.91
C GLU A 212 19.68 6.57 36.29
N GLU A 213 18.71 7.50 36.35
CA GLU A 213 18.08 7.90 37.62
C GLU A 213 17.31 6.74 38.28
N LYS A 214 16.57 5.95 37.50
CA LYS A 214 15.88 4.75 38.01
C LYS A 214 16.87 3.72 38.52
N GLU A 215 17.97 3.49 37.81
CA GLU A 215 19.01 2.56 38.24
C GLU A 215 19.71 3.03 39.51
N GLU A 216 19.98 4.32 39.67
CA GLU A 216 20.54 4.87 40.91
C GLU A 216 19.58 4.67 42.08
N ARG A 217 18.29 5.00 41.89
CA ARG A 217 17.26 4.76 42.92
C ARG A 217 17.10 3.27 43.23
N GLU A 218 17.16 2.39 42.24
CA GLU A 218 17.13 0.94 42.46
C GLU A 218 18.38 0.43 43.17
N LYS A 219 19.57 0.95 42.84
CA LYS A 219 20.82 0.60 43.53
C LYS A 219 20.77 1.03 44.99
N GLU A 220 20.25 2.23 45.30
CA GLU A 220 20.02 2.68 46.66
C GLU A 220 19.03 1.78 47.41
N ARG A 221 17.91 1.43 46.78
CA ARG A 221 16.92 0.50 47.36
C ARG A 221 17.49 -0.90 47.59
N ARG A 222 18.25 -1.44 46.65
CA ARG A 222 18.91 -2.75 46.77
C ARG A 222 19.95 -2.71 47.90
N ALA A 223 20.77 -1.67 47.98
CA ALA A 223 21.73 -1.49 49.07
C ALA A 223 21.05 -1.35 50.44
N GLU A 224 19.90 -0.66 50.52
CA GLU A 224 19.10 -0.56 51.74
C GLU A 224 18.54 -1.94 52.17
N ILE A 225 18.03 -2.72 51.22
CA ILE A 225 17.52 -4.08 51.46
C ILE A 225 18.66 -5.01 51.90
N GLU A 226 19.79 -5.01 51.19
CA GLU A 226 20.96 -5.82 51.54
C GLU A 226 21.51 -5.46 52.93
N ALA A 227 21.57 -4.17 53.29
CA ALA A 227 21.97 -3.73 54.61
C ALA A 227 20.97 -4.19 55.70
N ARG A 228 19.67 -4.18 55.40
CA ARG A 228 18.62 -4.68 56.32
C ARG A 228 18.72 -6.19 56.49
N GLU A 229 18.93 -6.95 55.42
CA GLU A 229 19.11 -8.40 55.45
C GLU A 229 20.40 -8.79 56.18
N ALA A 230 21.50 -8.08 55.96
CA ALA A 230 22.75 -8.29 56.68
C ALA A 230 22.58 -8.07 58.19
N LYS A 231 21.83 -7.03 58.60
CA LYS A 231 21.48 -6.79 60.01
C LYS A 231 20.63 -7.94 60.60
N LEU A 232 19.60 -8.39 59.87
CA LEU A 232 18.77 -9.51 60.31
C LEU A 232 19.59 -10.81 60.41
N ARG A 233 20.48 -11.07 59.46
CA ARG A 233 21.38 -12.23 59.47
C ARG A 233 22.38 -12.17 60.62
N ALA A 234 22.94 -11.00 60.92
CA ALA A 234 23.82 -10.80 62.07
C ALA A 234 23.09 -11.03 63.39
N LEU A 235 21.84 -10.56 63.53
CA LEU A 235 21.00 -10.81 64.70
C LEU A 235 20.64 -12.29 64.85
N ALA A 236 20.35 -12.99 63.74
CA ALA A 236 20.08 -14.43 63.76
C ALA A 236 21.33 -15.28 64.07
N ALA A 237 22.51 -14.81 63.68
CA ALA A 237 23.79 -15.48 63.96
C ALA A 237 24.34 -15.17 65.37
N ALA A 238 23.74 -14.25 66.12
CA ALA A 238 24.14 -13.97 67.49
C ALA A 238 23.81 -15.19 68.39
N PRO A 239 24.79 -15.76 69.13
CA PRO A 239 24.57 -16.97 69.90
C PRO A 239 23.56 -16.70 71.02
N SER A 240 22.48 -17.48 71.06
CA SER A 240 21.51 -17.42 72.16
C SER A 240 22.25 -17.68 73.47
N LYS A 241 22.25 -16.68 74.36
CA LYS A 241 22.85 -16.81 75.69
C LYS A 241 22.13 -17.95 76.41
N LYS A 242 22.73 -19.15 76.40
CA LYS A 242 22.36 -20.26 77.28
C LYS A 242 22.48 -19.74 78.71
N THR A 243 21.34 -19.45 79.33
CA THR A 243 21.25 -19.13 80.74
C THR A 243 21.69 -20.37 81.51
N SER A 244 22.93 -20.33 82.00
CA SER A 244 23.47 -21.34 82.89
C SER A 244 22.69 -21.27 84.20
N LYS A 245 21.69 -22.14 84.30
CA LYS A 245 20.94 -22.41 85.53
C LYS A 245 21.92 -22.97 86.55
N LYS A 246 22.48 -22.09 87.40
CA LYS A 246 23.36 -22.46 88.49
C LYS A 246 22.54 -23.16 89.58
N LYS A 247 23.06 -24.31 90.00
CA LYS A 247 22.68 -25.13 91.16
C LYS A 247 22.40 -24.31 92.41
#